data_AF-A0A6I7YCX1-F1
#
_entry.id   AF-A0A6I7YCX1-F1
#
_cell.length_a   1.000
_cell.length_b   1.000
_cell.length_c   1.000
_cell.angle_alpha   90.00
_cell.angle_beta   90.00
_cell.angle_gamma   90.00
#
_symmetry.space_group_name_H-M   'P 1'
#
loop_
_entity.id
_entity.type
_entity.pdbx_description
1 polymer ?
#
loop_
_entity_poly.entity_id
_entity_poly.type
_entity_poly.pdbx_seq_one_letter_code
_entity_poly.pdbx_strand_id
1 'polypeptide(L)'
;MDSVEVPAWIFDHLLTGFIRNEASDCAVYRVEGQSANPGDAFGDVFAWLWERDTNSAVAAFAGLLAEARKQSDEGDEVRLEELIRGLRLALHRSRLGQQDEFHEVGRTLRDQVPEHFGGRTDL
;
A
#
# COMPACT_ATOMS: atom_id res chain seq x y z
N MET A 1 -11.63 29.55 -2.33
CA MET A 1 -10.76 28.57 -2.99
C MET A 1 -11.70 27.62 -3.67
N ASP A 2 -11.77 27.65 -5.00
CA ASP A 2 -12.72 26.84 -5.74
C ASP A 2 -12.28 25.38 -5.66
N SER A 3 -13.16 24.53 -5.12
CA SER A 3 -12.90 23.09 -5.06
C SER A 3 -13.21 22.47 -6.42
N VAL A 4 -12.22 21.78 -7.00
CA VAL A 4 -12.43 20.97 -8.21
C VAL A 4 -12.84 19.57 -7.76
N GLU A 5 -14.05 19.15 -8.11
CA GLU A 5 -14.49 17.78 -7.90
C GLU A 5 -13.98 16.88 -9.03
N VAL A 6 -13.26 15.83 -8.66
CA VAL A 6 -12.79 14.81 -9.60
C VAL A 6 -13.81 13.67 -9.62
N PRO A 7 -14.38 13.31 -10.79
CA PRO A 7 -15.22 12.13 -10.93
C PRO A 7 -14.51 10.86 -10.44
N ALA A 8 -15.25 9.98 -9.74
CA ALA A 8 -14.70 8.76 -9.13
C ALA A 8 -13.88 7.90 -10.11
N TRP A 9 -14.39 7.68 -11.32
CA TRP A 9 -13.68 6.89 -12.33
C TRP A 9 -12.34 7.50 -12.79
N ILE A 10 -12.20 8.83 -12.78
CA ILE A 10 -10.92 9.50 -13.06
C ILE A 10 -9.96 9.26 -11.90
N PHE A 11 -10.46 9.45 -10.67
CA PHE A 11 -9.68 9.20 -9.47
C PHE A 11 -9.18 7.75 -9.42
N ASP A 12 -10.05 6.77 -9.68
CA ASP A 12 -9.69 5.35 -9.72
C ASP A 12 -8.62 5.04 -10.78
N HIS A 13 -8.74 5.67 -11.96
CA HIS A 13 -7.74 5.52 -13.02
C HIS A 13 -6.37 6.08 -12.61
N LEU A 14 -6.36 7.27 -12.00
CA LEU A 14 -5.14 7.91 -11.49
C LEU A 14 -4.51 7.09 -10.38
N LEU A 15 -5.30 6.62 -9.41
CA LEU A 15 -4.84 5.79 -8.30
C LEU A 15 -4.26 4.46 -8.80
N THR A 16 -4.91 3.83 -9.78
CA THR A 16 -4.40 2.59 -10.39
C THR A 16 -3.05 2.80 -11.08
N GLY A 17 -2.92 3.90 -11.84
CA GLY A 17 -1.65 4.26 -12.49
C GLY A 17 -0.54 4.55 -11.48
N PHE A 18 -0.87 5.28 -10.42
CA PHE A 18 0.04 5.59 -9.32
C PHE A 18 0.53 4.30 -8.62
N ILE A 19 -0.38 3.40 -8.24
CA ILE A 19 -0.05 2.13 -7.60
C ILE A 19 0.90 1.29 -8.45
N ARG A 20 0.65 1.20 -9.77
CA ARG A 20 1.52 0.44 -10.68
C ARG A 20 2.95 0.99 -10.74
N ASN A 21 3.09 2.32 -10.70
CA ASN A 21 4.40 2.96 -10.69
C ASN A 21 5.14 2.69 -9.37
N GLU A 22 4.48 2.88 -8.23
CA GLU A 22 5.05 2.58 -6.90
C GLU A 22 5.40 1.10 -6.73
N ALA A 23 4.60 0.20 -7.33
CA ALA A 23 4.86 -1.23 -7.32
C ALA A 23 6.18 -1.59 -8.02
N SER A 24 6.49 -0.90 -9.12
CA SER A 24 7.78 -1.07 -9.82
C SER A 24 8.94 -0.70 -8.93
N ASP A 25 8.83 0.41 -8.19
CA ASP A 25 9.89 0.84 -7.28
C ASP A 25 10.03 -0.15 -6.09
N CYS A 26 8.90 -0.65 -5.57
CA CYS A 26 8.89 -1.67 -4.51
C CYS A 26 9.50 -3.01 -4.94
N ALA A 27 9.32 -3.41 -6.21
CA ALA A 27 9.86 -4.65 -6.76
C ALA A 27 11.35 -4.52 -7.13
N VAL A 28 11.76 -3.40 -7.73
CA VAL A 28 13.12 -3.20 -8.28
C VAL A 28 14.14 -2.78 -7.22
N TYR A 29 13.75 -1.96 -6.24
CA TYR A 29 14.69 -1.40 -5.25
C TYR A 29 14.81 -2.22 -3.97
N ARG A 30 14.39 -3.49 -3.99
CA ARG A 30 14.71 -4.43 -2.92
C ARG A 30 16.19 -4.78 -2.94
N VAL A 31 16.92 -4.27 -1.95
CA VAL A 31 18.21 -4.87 -1.57
C VAL A 31 17.92 -6.17 -0.82
N GLU A 32 18.60 -7.27 -1.15
CA GLU A 32 18.45 -8.55 -0.45
C GLU A 32 18.39 -8.35 1.09
N GLY A 33 17.29 -8.80 1.70
CA GLY A 33 17.06 -8.67 3.14
C GLY A 33 16.44 -7.36 3.62
N GLN A 34 16.04 -6.45 2.73
CA GLN A 34 15.30 -5.22 3.08
C GLN A 34 13.80 -5.30 2.75
N SER A 35 12.99 -4.58 3.54
CA SER A 35 11.55 -4.46 3.34
C SER A 35 11.22 -3.85 1.97
N ALA A 36 10.14 -4.31 1.32
CA ALA A 36 9.55 -3.57 0.20
C ALA A 36 9.06 -2.23 0.74
N ASN A 37 9.75 -1.14 0.40
CA ASN A 37 9.42 0.18 0.92
C ASN A 37 8.61 0.98 -0.11
N PRO A 38 7.30 1.16 0.08
CA PRO A 38 6.56 2.14 -0.69
C PRO A 38 7.17 3.53 -0.47
N GLY A 39 7.14 4.39 -1.49
CA GLY A 39 7.68 5.74 -1.37
C GLY A 39 6.88 6.63 -0.41
N ASP A 40 7.47 7.75 0.03
CA ASP A 40 6.79 8.76 0.85
C ASP A 40 5.46 9.21 0.22
N ALA A 41 5.42 9.34 -1.10
CA ALA A 41 4.21 9.72 -1.84
C ALA A 41 3.07 8.70 -1.64
N PHE A 42 3.38 7.40 -1.62
CA PHE A 42 2.40 6.37 -1.33
C PHE A 42 1.93 6.46 0.12
N GLY A 43 2.86 6.73 1.06
CA GLY A 43 2.51 6.98 2.46
C GLY A 43 1.49 8.11 2.63
N ASP A 44 1.71 9.24 1.95
CA ASP A 44 0.81 10.39 1.99
C ASP A 44 -0.58 10.06 1.42
N VAL A 45 -0.64 9.40 0.26
CA VAL A 45 -1.91 8.97 -0.36
C VAL A 45 -2.63 7.95 0.52
N PHE A 46 -1.90 6.97 1.07
CA PHE A 46 -2.47 5.97 1.96
C PHE A 46 -3.04 6.62 3.22
N ALA A 47 -2.32 7.55 3.84
CA ALA A 47 -2.81 8.24 5.04
C ALA A 47 -4.08 9.05 4.75
N TRP A 48 -4.11 9.78 3.63
CA TRP A 48 -5.30 10.51 3.21
C TRP A 48 -6.49 9.58 2.93
N LEU A 49 -6.27 8.46 2.25
CA LEU A 49 -7.32 7.45 2.04
C LEU A 49 -7.79 6.85 3.36
N TRP A 50 -6.87 6.55 4.27
CA TRP A 50 -7.18 5.93 5.55
C TRP A 50 -8.15 6.77 6.40
N GLU A 51 -7.93 8.08 6.43
CA GLU A 51 -8.78 9.03 7.16
C GLU A 51 -10.16 9.22 6.51
N ARG A 52 -10.26 9.03 5.19
CA ARG A 52 -11.47 9.33 4.41
C ARG A 52 -12.35 8.10 4.16
N ASP A 53 -11.72 6.99 3.78
CA ASP A 53 -12.32 5.70 3.55
C ASP A 53 -11.25 4.59 3.69
N THR A 54 -11.25 3.95 4.85
CA THR A 54 -10.32 2.87 5.17
C THR A 54 -10.38 1.71 4.16
N ASN A 55 -11.56 1.41 3.58
CA ASN A 55 -11.67 0.33 2.60
C ASN A 55 -10.90 0.66 1.31
N SER A 56 -10.94 1.93 0.87
CA SER A 56 -10.15 2.39 -0.27
C SER A 56 -8.65 2.34 0.01
N ALA A 57 -8.21 2.64 1.25
CA ALA A 57 -6.81 2.50 1.64
C ALA A 57 -6.34 1.04 1.61
N VAL A 58 -7.16 0.12 2.14
CA VAL A 58 -6.91 -1.33 2.10
C VAL A 58 -6.85 -1.83 0.66
N ALA A 59 -7.80 -1.41 -0.20
CA ALA A 59 -7.82 -1.79 -1.60
C ALA A 59 -6.60 -1.26 -2.37
N ALA A 60 -6.17 -0.02 -2.11
CA ALA A 60 -4.96 0.55 -2.71
C ALA A 60 -3.70 -0.22 -2.29
N PHE A 61 -3.60 -0.61 -1.02
CA PHE A 61 -2.49 -1.40 -0.51
C PHE A 61 -2.48 -2.84 -1.04
N ALA A 62 -3.65 -3.48 -1.15
CA ALA A 62 -3.80 -4.78 -1.81
C ALA A 62 -3.39 -4.70 -3.29
N GLY A 63 -3.78 -3.62 -3.99
CA GLY A 63 -3.36 -3.34 -5.36
C GLY A 63 -1.84 -3.21 -5.48
N LEU A 64 -1.20 -2.48 -4.56
CA LEU A 64 0.26 -2.35 -4.51
C LEU A 64 0.93 -3.71 -4.33
N LEU A 65 0.46 -4.53 -3.38
CA LEU A 65 0.99 -5.87 -3.15
C LEU A 65 0.86 -6.76 -4.41
N ALA A 66 -0.32 -6.73 -5.05
CA ALA A 66 -0.57 -7.53 -6.25
C ALA A 66 0.33 -7.12 -7.42
N GLU A 67 0.47 -5.82 -7.66
CA GLU A 67 1.30 -5.30 -8.74
C GLU A 67 2.80 -5.50 -8.46
N ALA A 68 3.23 -5.38 -7.21
CA ALA A 68 4.63 -5.62 -6.84
C ALA A 68 5.00 -7.09 -7.08
N ARG A 69 4.14 -8.04 -6.69
CA ARG A 69 4.36 -9.48 -6.96
C ARG A 69 4.45 -9.82 -8.44
N LYS A 70 3.61 -9.22 -9.27
CA LYS A 70 3.65 -9.43 -10.73
C LYS A 70 4.97 -8.99 -11.35
N GLN A 71 5.66 -8.06 -10.68
CA GLN A 71 6.92 -7.47 -11.14
C GLN A 71 8.14 -8.07 -10.45
N SER A 72 7.94 -8.87 -9.39
CA SER A 72 9.00 -9.63 -8.72
C SER A 72 9.46 -10.83 -9.56
N ASP A 73 10.72 -11.22 -9.37
CA ASP A 73 11.23 -12.48 -9.90
C ASP A 73 10.62 -13.69 -9.18
N GLU A 74 10.55 -14.82 -9.87
CA GLU A 74 9.99 -16.06 -9.32
C GLU A 74 10.81 -16.53 -8.10
N GLY A 75 10.14 -16.64 -6.95
CA GLY A 75 10.77 -17.02 -5.68
C GLY A 75 11.22 -15.85 -4.79
N ASP A 76 11.15 -14.60 -5.26
CA ASP A 76 11.45 -13.39 -4.48
C ASP A 76 10.24 -12.42 -4.40
N GLU A 77 9.05 -13.01 -4.30
CA GLU A 77 7.81 -12.25 -4.25
C GLU A 77 7.70 -11.37 -3.00
N VAL A 78 7.14 -10.16 -3.17
CA VAL A 78 6.80 -9.28 -2.06
C VAL A 78 5.79 -9.94 -1.12
N ARG A 79 6.19 -10.16 0.14
CA ARG A 79 5.30 -10.67 1.19
C ARG A 79 4.51 -9.53 1.85
N LEU A 80 3.31 -9.85 2.31
CA LEU A 80 2.44 -8.88 2.99
C LEU A 80 3.15 -8.22 4.18
N GLU A 81 3.79 -9.01 5.04
CA GLU A 81 4.49 -8.50 6.22
C GLU A 81 5.70 -7.62 5.89
N GLU A 82 6.35 -7.84 4.75
CA GLU A 82 7.46 -7.01 4.30
C GLU A 82 6.95 -5.65 3.84
N LEU A 83 5.85 -5.64 3.10
CA LEU A 83 5.22 -4.42 2.63
C LEU A 83 4.59 -3.62 3.76
N ILE A 84 3.96 -4.28 4.75
CA ILE A 84 3.47 -3.61 5.96
C ILE A 84 4.64 -2.95 6.70
N ARG A 85 5.76 -3.65 6.88
CA ARG A 85 6.95 -3.04 7.50
C ARG A 85 7.47 -1.83 6.74
N GLY A 86 7.49 -1.89 5.41
CA GLY A 86 7.83 -0.74 4.56
C GLY A 86 6.85 0.42 4.69
N LEU A 87 5.54 0.14 4.76
CA LEU A 87 4.52 1.17 4.92
C LEU A 87 4.75 2.04 6.15
N ARG A 88 5.26 1.47 7.25
CA ARG A 88 5.61 2.26 8.45
C ARG A 88 6.63 3.35 8.14
N LEU A 89 7.60 3.06 7.27
CA LEU A 89 8.62 4.02 6.84
C LEU A 89 7.99 5.09 5.94
N ALA A 90 7.15 4.70 4.99
CA ALA A 90 6.41 5.65 4.14
C ALA A 90 5.51 6.60 4.97
N LEU A 91 4.94 6.11 6.07
CA LEU A 91 4.06 6.87 6.95
C LEU A 91 4.77 7.74 7.99
N HIS A 92 6.10 7.85 7.96
CA HIS A 92 6.90 8.52 9.01
C HIS A 92 6.52 9.98 9.28
N ARG A 93 5.88 10.67 8.31
CA ARG A 93 5.40 12.07 8.46
C ARG A 93 3.94 12.17 8.91
N SER A 94 3.22 11.06 8.91
CA SER A 94 1.81 11.00 9.28
C SER A 94 1.63 10.55 10.74
N ARG A 95 0.46 10.83 11.32
CA ARG A 95 0.07 10.27 12.62
C ARG A 95 0.07 8.73 12.60
N LEU A 96 -0.28 8.12 11.46
CA LEU A 96 -0.35 6.67 11.29
C LEU A 96 1.03 5.98 11.39
N GLY A 97 2.14 6.72 11.24
CA GLY A 97 3.49 6.18 11.44
C GLY A 97 3.87 5.98 12.91
N GLN A 98 3.09 6.53 13.85
CA GLN A 98 3.30 6.38 15.30
C GLN A 98 2.94 4.96 15.74
N GLN A 99 3.65 4.43 16.75
CA GLN A 99 3.61 3.00 17.08
C GLN A 99 2.20 2.45 17.33
N ASP A 100 1.39 3.14 18.13
CA ASP A 100 0.06 2.66 18.53
C ASP A 100 -0.93 2.68 17.34
N GLU A 101 -0.91 3.75 16.56
CA GLU A 101 -1.74 3.92 15.35
C GLU A 101 -1.32 2.91 14.27
N PHE A 102 -0.01 2.72 14.09
CA PHE A 102 0.52 1.77 13.13
C PHE A 102 0.17 0.32 13.49
N HIS A 103 0.04 0.01 14.78
CA HIS A 103 -0.44 -1.30 15.23
C HIS A 103 -1.87 -1.58 14.73
N GLU A 104 -2.75 -0.58 14.79
CA GLU A 104 -4.11 -0.69 14.25
C GLU A 104 -4.09 -0.84 12.73
N VAL A 105 -3.32 -0.01 12.01
CA VAL A 105 -3.13 -0.11 10.56
C VAL A 105 -2.67 -1.51 10.17
N GLY A 106 -1.60 -2.00 10.80
CA GLY A 106 -1.05 -3.32 10.52
C GLY A 106 -2.02 -4.47 10.84
N ARG A 107 -2.83 -4.36 11.90
CA ARG A 107 -3.87 -5.36 12.20
C ARG A 107 -4.92 -5.41 11.11
N THR A 108 -5.49 -4.25 10.76
CA THR A 108 -6.53 -4.12 9.73
C THR A 108 -6.05 -4.62 8.37
N LEU A 109 -4.82 -4.30 7.97
CA LEU A 109 -4.25 -4.77 6.71
C LEU A 109 -4.10 -6.30 6.70
N ARG A 110 -3.65 -6.91 7.79
CA ARG A 110 -3.57 -8.38 7.91
C ARG A 110 -4.93 -9.06 7.84
N ASP A 111 -5.94 -8.44 8.43
CA ASP A 111 -7.28 -9.02 8.48
C ASP A 111 -8.00 -8.90 7.12
N GLN A 112 -7.80 -7.79 6.39
CA GLN A 112 -8.63 -7.47 5.21
C GLN A 112 -7.94 -7.68 3.86
N VAL A 113 -6.62 -7.50 3.76
CA VAL A 113 -5.89 -7.70 2.50
C VAL A 113 -6.07 -9.12 1.94
N PRO A 114 -6.06 -10.21 2.74
CA PRO A 114 -6.36 -11.56 2.28
C PRO A 114 -7.62 -11.72 1.44
N GLU A 115 -8.69 -10.98 1.77
CA GLU A 115 -9.97 -11.06 1.06
C GLU A 115 -9.85 -10.62 -0.41
N HIS A 116 -8.93 -9.70 -0.72
CA HIS A 116 -8.64 -9.28 -2.09
C HIS A 116 -7.92 -10.36 -2.92
N PHE A 117 -7.41 -11.41 -2.28
CA PHE A 117 -6.75 -12.56 -2.90
C PHE A 117 -7.53 -13.87 -2.70
N GLY A 118 -8.83 -13.78 -2.41
CA GLY A 118 -9.71 -14.94 -2.22
C GLY A 118 -9.56 -15.63 -0.85
N GLY A 119 -9.16 -14.88 0.19
CA GLY A 119 -9.05 -15.37 1.57
C GLY A 119 -7.75 -16.14 1.86
N ARG A 120 -6.73 -16.02 1.00
CA ARG A 120 -5.44 -16.67 1.20
C ARG A 120 -4.68 -16.02 2.36
N THR A 121 -4.22 -16.84 3.30
CA THR A 121 -3.45 -16.39 4.48
C THR A 121 -1.94 -16.60 4.32
N ASP A 122 -1.49 -17.21 3.22
CA ASP A 122 -0.08 -17.43 2.89
C ASP A 122 0.55 -16.25 2.12
N LEU A 123 0.01 -15.04 2.33
CA LEU A 123 0.47 -13.79 1.71
C LEU A 123 1.68 -13.19 2.44
#